data_AF-A0AAV6YJK0-F1
#
_entry.id   AF-A0AAV6YJK0-F1
#
_cell.length_a   1.000
_cell.length_b   1.000
_cell.length_c   1.000
_cell.angle_alpha   90.00
_cell.angle_beta   90.00
_cell.angle_gamma   90.00
#
_symmetry.space_group_name_H-M   'P 1'
#
loop_
_entity.id
_entity.type
_entity.pdbx_description
1 polymer ?
#
loop_
_entity_poly.entity_id
_entity_poly.type
_entity_poly.pdbx_seq_one_letter_code
_entity_poly.pdbx_strand_id
1 'polypeptide(L)'
;MYVDSWVRRRMYCSFKEVLGSGVRHHLQHNEVLRDIFSLGPPLVLDAAAIKASRISRAEKHMFNSAAFKARTKARNRVRDKRADVM
;
A
#
# COMPACT_ATOMS: atom_id res chain seq x y z
N MET A 1 -4.11 1.62 -2.96
CA MET A 1 -5.46 1.04 -2.97
C MET A 1 -5.47 -0.17 -2.04
N TYR A 2 -6.34 -0.19 -1.04
CA TYR A 2 -6.55 -1.37 -0.20
C TYR A 2 -7.57 -2.30 -0.86
N VAL A 3 -7.38 -3.61 -0.79
CA VAL A 3 -8.39 -4.59 -1.23
C VAL A 3 -8.84 -5.32 0.02
N ASP A 4 -9.92 -4.84 0.60
CA ASP A 4 -10.42 -5.20 1.93
C ASP A 4 -11.66 -6.10 1.89
N SER A 5 -12.33 -6.22 0.75
CA SER A 5 -13.52 -7.05 0.56
C SER A 5 -13.45 -7.93 -0.68
N TRP A 6 -14.25 -9.01 -0.68
CA TRP A 6 -14.39 -9.92 -1.83
C TRP A 6 -14.94 -9.22 -3.07
N VAL A 7 -15.88 -8.30 -2.88
CA VAL A 7 -16.46 -7.50 -3.97
C VAL A 7 -15.36 -6.65 -4.61
N ARG A 8 -14.57 -5.95 -3.79
CA ARG A 8 -13.45 -5.12 -4.27
C ARG A 8 -12.36 -5.93 -4.95
N ARG A 9 -12.07 -7.13 -4.42
CA ARG A 9 -11.14 -8.08 -5.04
C ARG A 9 -11.64 -8.51 -6.43
N ARG A 10 -12.91 -8.89 -6.54
CA ARG A 10 -13.51 -9.36 -7.81
C ARG A 10 -13.53 -8.26 -8.87
N MET A 11 -13.93 -7.04 -8.51
CA MET A 11 -13.88 -5.90 -9.42
C MET A 11 -12.45 -5.63 -9.89
N TYR A 12 -11.49 -5.57 -8.97
CA TYR A 12 -10.08 -5.36 -9.33
C TYR A 12 -9.55 -6.45 -10.27
N CYS A 13 -9.83 -7.73 -9.99
CA CYS A 13 -9.42 -8.83 -10.85
C CYS A 13 -10.02 -8.70 -12.25
N SER A 14 -11.31 -8.37 -12.37
CA SER A 14 -11.98 -8.20 -13.66
C SER A 14 -11.33 -7.08 -14.48
N PHE A 15 -11.07 -5.91 -13.88
CA PHE A 15 -10.38 -4.82 -14.57
C PHE A 15 -8.92 -5.17 -14.90
N LYS A 16 -8.22 -5.89 -14.02
CA LYS A 16 -6.84 -6.33 -14.26
C LYS A 16 -6.76 -7.25 -15.48
N GLU A 17 -7.71 -8.17 -15.64
CA GLU A 17 -7.75 -9.10 -16.78
C GLU A 17 -8.01 -8.36 -18.10
N VAL A 18 -8.96 -7.42 -18.09
CA VAL A 18 -9.33 -6.65 -19.30
C VAL A 18 -8.24 -5.63 -19.68
N LEU A 19 -7.68 -4.91 -18.70
CA LEU A 19 -6.73 -3.82 -18.95
C LEU A 19 -5.26 -4.29 -19.03
N GLY A 20 -4.97 -5.49 -18.54
CA GLY A 20 -3.63 -6.09 -18.56
C GLY A 20 -2.56 -5.17 -17.94
N SER A 21 -1.50 -4.91 -18.70
CA SER A 21 -0.40 -4.02 -18.30
C SER A 21 -0.84 -2.57 -18.05
N GLY A 22 -1.94 -2.14 -18.65
CA GLY A 22 -2.51 -0.80 -18.52
C GLY A 22 -3.20 -0.53 -17.18
N VAL A 23 -3.46 -1.57 -16.35
CA VAL A 23 -4.21 -1.43 -15.10
C VAL A 23 -3.64 -0.36 -14.18
N ARG A 24 -2.31 -0.24 -14.11
CA ARG A 24 -1.64 0.78 -13.28
C ARG A 24 -1.92 2.19 -13.77
N HIS A 25 -1.86 2.40 -15.09
CA HIS A 25 -2.10 3.70 -15.69
C HIS A 25 -3.54 4.16 -15.46
N HIS A 26 -4.51 3.27 -15.70
CA HIS A 26 -5.93 3.59 -15.50
C HIS A 26 -6.26 3.84 -14.03
N LEU A 27 -5.73 3.05 -13.09
CA LEU A 27 -5.94 3.33 -11.65
C LEU A 27 -5.37 4.68 -11.20
N GLN A 28 -4.40 5.23 -11.93
CA GLN A 28 -3.81 6.52 -11.61
C GLN A 28 -4.55 7.70 -12.25
N HIS A 29 -5.01 7.57 -13.50
CA HIS A 29 -5.48 8.71 -14.30
C HIS A 29 -6.95 8.63 -14.73
N ASN A 30 -7.56 7.44 -14.73
CA ASN A 30 -8.94 7.28 -15.19
C ASN A 30 -9.92 7.63 -14.07
N GLU A 31 -10.72 8.67 -14.27
CA GLU A 31 -11.71 9.18 -13.29
C GLU A 31 -12.68 8.07 -12.84
N VAL A 32 -13.29 7.35 -13.79
CA VAL A 32 -14.27 6.29 -13.50
C VAL A 32 -13.69 5.21 -12.58
N LEU A 33 -12.48 4.70 -12.88
CA LEU A 33 -11.86 3.70 -12.01
C LEU A 33 -11.49 4.27 -10.64
N ARG A 34 -11.07 5.52 -10.58
CA ARG A 34 -10.75 6.15 -9.30
C ARG A 34 -11.98 6.38 -8.45
N ASP A 35 -13.13 6.67 -9.04
CA ASP A 35 -14.40 6.77 -8.33
C ASP A 35 -14.87 5.40 -7.84
N ILE A 36 -14.84 4.37 -8.71
CA ILE A 36 -15.18 2.99 -8.36
C ILE A 36 -14.34 2.49 -7.17
N PHE A 37 -13.04 2.82 -7.15
CA PHE A 37 -12.14 2.43 -6.06
C PHE A 37 -11.92 3.53 -5.01
N SER A 38 -12.73 4.60 -5.03
CA SER A 38 -12.66 5.73 -4.10
C SER A 38 -11.23 6.20 -3.82
N LEU A 39 -10.43 6.35 -4.87
CA LEU A 39 -9.01 6.73 -4.82
C LEU A 39 -8.81 8.25 -4.78
N GLY A 40 -9.89 9.03 -4.85
CA GLY A 40 -9.85 10.48 -5.00
C GLY A 40 -9.50 10.92 -6.43
N PRO A 41 -9.26 12.22 -6.66
CA PRO A 41 -9.01 12.77 -7.99
C PRO A 41 -7.84 12.10 -8.73
N PRO A 42 -7.85 12.10 -10.08
CA PRO A 42 -6.73 11.66 -10.89
C PRO A 42 -5.41 12.25 -10.43
N LEU A 43 -4.37 11.42 -10.41
CA LEU A 43 -3.02 11.86 -10.09
C LEU A 43 -2.43 12.58 -11.31
N VAL A 44 -2.88 13.81 -11.55
CA VAL A 44 -2.24 14.73 -12.50
C VAL A 44 -0.99 15.26 -11.82
N LEU A 45 0.06 14.45 -11.81
CA LEU A 45 1.31 14.83 -11.17
C LEU A 45 2.17 15.58 -12.20
N ASP A 46 2.39 16.87 -11.96
CA ASP A 46 3.47 17.58 -12.65
C ASP A 46 4.83 16.98 -12.23
N ALA A 47 5.88 17.17 -13.04
CA ALA A 47 7.20 16.62 -12.78
C ALA A 47 7.82 17.11 -11.45
N ALA A 48 7.50 18.33 -11.00
CA ALA A 48 7.93 18.89 -9.72
C ALA A 48 7.19 18.24 -8.54
N ALA A 49 5.90 17.94 -8.66
CA ALA A 49 5.10 17.22 -7.68
C ALA A 49 5.61 15.78 -7.49
N ILE A 50 5.98 15.09 -8.59
CA ILE A 50 6.61 13.76 -8.52
C ILE A 50 7.94 13.85 -7.75
N LYS A 51 8.77 14.86 -8.04
CA LYS A 51 10.06 15.06 -7.36
C LYS A 51 9.87 15.39 -5.88
N ALA A 52 8.88 16.21 -5.53
CA ALA A 52 8.56 16.56 -4.15
C ALA A 52 8.00 15.37 -3.34
N SER A 53 7.28 14.44 -3.97
CA SER A 53 6.74 13.24 -3.31
C SER A 53 7.79 12.18 -2.98
N ARG A 54 9.04 12.37 -3.43
CA ARG A 54 10.08 11.35 -3.38
C ARG A 54 10.75 11.34 -2.01
N ILE A 55 10.35 10.37 -1.18
CA ILE A 55 10.93 10.12 0.14
C ILE A 55 12.43 9.78 0.02
N SER A 56 13.25 10.39 0.88
CA SER A 56 14.68 10.12 0.96
C SER A 56 14.96 8.67 1.37
N ARG A 57 16.11 8.14 0.94
CA ARG A 57 16.59 6.80 1.36
C ARG A 57 16.71 6.71 2.89
N ALA A 58 17.20 7.79 3.52
CA ALA A 58 17.36 7.85 4.97
C ALA A 58 16.01 7.80 5.70
N GLU A 59 15.05 8.61 5.26
CA GLU A 59 13.69 8.64 5.84
C GLU A 59 13.00 7.28 5.73
N LYS A 60 13.08 6.64 4.55
CA LYS A 60 12.54 5.30 4.33
C LYS A 60 13.17 4.26 5.25
N HIS A 61 14.49 4.34 5.44
CA HIS A 61 15.21 3.44 6.35
C HIS A 61 14.80 3.65 7.80
N MET A 62 14.72 4.91 8.26
CA MET A 62 14.30 5.25 9.62
C MET A 62 12.87 4.79 9.91
N PHE A 63 11.93 5.03 8.98
CA PHE A 63 10.54 4.59 9.11
C PHE A 63 10.45 3.06 9.26
N ASN A 64 11.12 2.33 8.39
CA ASN A 64 11.14 0.86 8.44
C ASN A 64 11.80 0.32 9.72
N SER A 65 12.89 0.95 10.18
CA SER A 65 13.58 0.59 11.42
C SER A 65 12.68 0.80 12.65
N ALA A 66 11.97 1.93 12.72
CA ALA A 66 11.00 2.22 13.77
C ALA A 66 9.86 1.18 13.79
N ALA A 67 9.28 0.87 12.62
CA ALA A 67 8.23 -0.14 12.49
C ALA A 67 8.72 -1.55 12.86
N PHE A 68 9.95 -1.91 12.52
CA PHE A 68 10.58 -3.17 12.93
C PHE A 68 10.76 -3.24 14.45
N LYS A 69 11.34 -2.20 15.06
CA LYS A 69 11.56 -2.12 16.51
C LYS A 69 10.25 -2.22 17.29
N ALA A 70 9.20 -1.51 16.85
CA ALA A 70 7.87 -1.57 17.46
C ALA A 70 7.28 -3.00 17.40
N ARG A 71 7.37 -3.66 16.23
CA ARG A 71 6.89 -5.03 16.04
C ARG A 71 7.63 -6.02 16.93
N THR A 72 8.96 -5.93 17.02
CA THR A 72 9.78 -6.79 17.87
C THR A 72 9.41 -6.62 19.33
N LYS A 73 9.30 -5.38 19.82
CA LYS A 73 8.85 -5.09 21.19
C LYS A 73 7.48 -5.68 21.50
N ALA A 74 6.51 -5.51 20.60
CA ALA A 74 5.16 -6.04 20.78
C ALA A 74 5.13 -7.57 20.82
N ARG A 75 5.87 -8.24 19.92
CA ARG A 75 5.89 -9.71 19.84
C ARG A 75 6.69 -10.36 20.98
N ASN A 76 7.75 -9.72 21.47
CA ASN A 76 8.53 -10.24 22.60
C ASN A 76 7.67 -10.44 23.85
N ARG A 77 6.62 -9.63 24.06
CA ARG A 77 5.69 -9.78 25.19
C ARG A 77 4.96 -11.13 25.23
N VAL A 78 4.77 -11.77 24.08
CA VAL A 78 4.05 -13.05 23.94
C VAL A 78 4.94 -14.17 23.43
N ARG A 79 6.24 -13.90 23.27
CA ARG A 79 7.19 -14.82 22.64
C ARG A 79 7.42 -16.07 23.49
N ASP A 80 7.51 -15.88 24.81
CA ASP A 80 7.82 -16.96 25.75
C ASP A 80 6.56 -17.65 26.30
N LYS A 81 5.40 -17.47 25.64
CA LYS A 81 4.11 -18.07 26.07
C LYS A 81 4.16 -19.61 26.17
N ARG A 82 5.08 -20.25 25.47
CA ARG A 82 5.27 -21.72 25.44
C ARG A 82 6.71 -22.12 25.80
N ALA A 83 7.42 -21.27 26.54
CA ALA A 83 8.76 -21.63 27.00
C ALA A 83 8.66 -22.62 28.16
N ASP A 84 9.40 -23.72 28.09
CA ASP A 84 9.59 -24.63 29.22
C ASP A 84 10.56 -23.97 30.20
N VAL A 85 10.02 -23.16 31.11
CA VAL A 85 10.78 -22.52 32.19
C VAL A 85 10.65 -23.41 33.42
N MET A 86 11.76 -24.04 33.83
CA MET A 86 11.89 -24.75 35.12
C MET A 86 12.07 -23.78 36.28
#